data_AF-A0A3C0DWJ4-F1
#
_entry.id   AF-A0A3C0DWJ4-F1
#
_cell.length_a   1.000
_cell.length_b   1.000
_cell.length_c   1.000
_cell.angle_alpha   90.00
_cell.angle_beta   90.00
_cell.angle_gamma   90.00
#
_symmetry.space_group_name_H-M   'P 1'
#
loop_
_entity.id
_entity.type
_entity.pdbx_description
1 polymer ?
#
loop_
_entity_poly.entity_id
_entity_poly.type
_entity_poly.pdbx_seq_one_letter_code
_entity_poly.pdbx_strand_id
1 'polypeptide(L)'
;MLLDSGLSRAKAFGLLIVFATMAPLGTLLSGIEAVGQFHRESLAIVIGIFLHVSTTILFESSEGHRFNAYKMMSIAAGLAMAGAGMLLMHH
;
A
#
# COMPACT_ATOMS: atom_id res chain seq x y z
N MET A 1 15.25 1.03 -8.11
CA MET A 1 15.58 0.78 -6.68
C MET A 1 16.09 -0.64 -6.44
N LEU A 2 15.27 -1.72 -6.41
CA LEU A 2 15.79 -3.07 -6.12
C LEU A 2 16.77 -3.66 -7.17
N LEU A 3 16.58 -3.29 -8.44
CA LEU A 3 17.48 -3.66 -9.54
C LEU A 3 18.72 -2.76 -9.62
N ASP A 4 18.66 -1.55 -9.04
CA ASP A 4 19.76 -0.58 -8.98
C ASP A 4 20.67 -0.78 -7.77
N SER A 5 20.16 -1.41 -6.71
CA SER A 5 20.87 -1.62 -5.45
C SER A 5 21.94 -2.73 -5.50
N GLY A 6 22.46 -3.06 -6.68
CA GLY A 6 23.51 -4.08 -6.87
C GLY A 6 23.06 -5.52 -6.61
N LEU A 7 21.76 -5.76 -6.43
CA LEU A 7 21.20 -7.09 -6.18
C LEU A 7 21.08 -7.86 -7.51
N SER A 8 21.48 -9.14 -7.52
CA SER A 8 21.23 -10.04 -8.65
C SER A 8 19.75 -10.03 -9.02
N ARG A 9 19.44 -9.90 -10.32
CA ARG A 9 18.05 -9.86 -10.84
C ARG A 9 17.21 -11.00 -10.28
N ALA A 10 17.78 -12.20 -10.14
CA ALA A 10 17.10 -13.35 -9.56
C ALA A 10 16.66 -13.15 -8.10
N LYS A 11 17.48 -12.47 -7.28
CA LYS A 11 17.15 -12.16 -5.88
C LYS A 11 16.08 -11.07 -5.77
N ALA A 12 16.11 -10.07 -6.65
CA ALA A 12 15.08 -9.02 -6.69
C ALA A 12 13.71 -9.61 -7.04
N PHE A 13 13.66 -10.49 -8.04
CA PHE A 13 12.45 -11.22 -8.38
C PHE A 13 12.00 -12.17 -7.26
N GLY A 14 12.92 -12.87 -6.59
CA GLY A 14 12.59 -13.69 -5.42
C GLY A 14 11.93 -12.88 -4.30
N LEU A 15 12.44 -11.70 -3.99
CA LEU A 15 11.86 -10.82 -2.97
C LEU A 15 10.48 -10.28 -3.38
N LEU A 16 10.31 -9.93 -4.66
CA LEU A 16 9.01 -9.50 -5.20
C LEU A 16 7.97 -10.62 -5.15
N ILE A 17 8.38 -11.88 -5.38
CA ILE A 17 7.49 -13.03 -5.24
C ILE A 17 7.06 -13.20 -3.78
N VAL A 18 8.01 -13.15 -2.83
CA VAL A 18 7.68 -13.23 -1.40
C VAL A 18 6.75 -12.09 -0.97
N PHE A 19 6.97 -10.89 -1.48
CA PHE A 19 6.08 -9.75 -1.23
C PHE A 19 4.68 -9.98 -1.82
N ALA A 20 4.60 -10.47 -3.07
CA ALA A 20 3.34 -10.74 -3.75
C ALA A 20 2.54 -11.86 -3.08
N THR A 21 3.20 -12.87 -2.49
CA THR A 21 2.52 -13.97 -1.79
C THR A 21 1.98 -13.58 -0.42
N MET A 22 2.44 -12.46 0.17
CA MET A 22 1.92 -11.99 1.46
C MET A 22 0.42 -11.66 1.40
N ALA A 23 -0.07 -11.07 0.30
CA ALA A 23 -1.49 -10.73 0.13
C ALA A 23 -2.42 -11.96 0.10
N PRO A 24 -2.21 -12.98 -0.77
CA PRO A 24 -3.03 -14.18 -0.75
C PRO A 24 -2.89 -14.96 0.55
N LEU A 25 -1.68 -15.05 1.14
CA LEU A 25 -1.50 -15.67 2.45
C LEU A 25 -2.34 -14.97 3.53
N GLY A 26 -2.34 -13.63 3.56
CA GLY A 26 -3.17 -12.85 4.47
C GLY A 26 -4.65 -13.15 4.31
N THR A 27 -5.14 -13.31 3.08
CA THR A 27 -6.56 -13.69 2.85
C THR A 27 -6.88 -15.09 3.36
N LEU A 28 -6.01 -16.08 3.16
CA LEU A 28 -6.21 -17.44 3.68
C LEU A 28 -6.19 -17.46 5.21
N LEU A 29 -5.29 -16.70 5.82
CA LEU A 29 -5.17 -16.55 7.28
C LEU A 29 -6.32 -15.73 7.89
N SER A 30 -7.07 -14.96 7.11
CA SER A 30 -8.26 -14.25 7.62
C SER A 30 -9.46 -15.16 7.89
N GLY A 31 -9.47 -16.38 7.33
CA GLY A 31 -10.58 -17.33 7.46
C GLY A 31 -10.59 -18.17 8.75
N ILE A 32 -9.55 -18.08 9.58
CA ILE A 32 -9.49 -18.76 10.89
C ILE A 32 -10.19 -17.92 11.95
N GLU A 33 -11.14 -18.52 12.67
CA GLU A 33 -12.00 -17.84 13.67
C GLU A 33 -11.22 -17.04 14.73
N ALA A 34 -10.03 -17.53 15.11
CA ALA A 34 -9.14 -16.86 16.07
C ALA A 34 -8.61 -15.50 15.57
N VAL A 35 -8.44 -15.34 14.26
CA VAL A 35 -8.04 -14.06 13.63
C VAL A 35 -9.26 -13.18 13.37
N GLY A 36 -10.41 -13.79 13.10
CA GLY A 36 -11.69 -13.10 12.92
C GLY A 36 -12.10 -12.25 14.13
N GLN A 37 -11.81 -12.70 15.36
CA GLN A 37 -12.14 -11.90 16.55
C GLN A 37 -11.34 -10.59 16.64
N PHE A 38 -10.13 -10.55 16.06
CA PHE A 38 -9.24 -9.39 16.04
C PHE A 38 -9.28 -8.64 14.69
N HIS A 39 -10.32 -8.88 13.89
CA HIS A 39 -10.43 -8.29 12.57
C HIS A 39 -10.46 -6.75 12.62
N ARG A 40 -11.14 -6.18 13.63
CA ARG A 40 -11.25 -4.72 13.77
C ARG A 40 -9.93 -4.08 14.20
N GLU A 41 -9.22 -4.71 15.12
CA GLU A 41 -7.94 -4.27 15.66
C GLU A 41 -6.83 -4.39 14.61
N SER A 42 -6.81 -5.50 13.86
CA SER A 42 -5.87 -5.70 12.76
C SER A 42 -6.08 -4.68 11.63
N LEU A 43 -7.33 -4.37 11.26
CA LEU A 43 -7.63 -3.30 10.31
C LEU A 43 -7.14 -1.94 10.81
N ALA A 44 -7.32 -1.62 12.09
CA ALA A 44 -6.82 -0.36 12.66
C ALA A 44 -5.28 -0.25 12.55
N ILE A 45 -4.56 -1.34 12.82
CA ILE A 45 -3.10 -1.40 12.67
C ILE A 45 -2.70 -1.22 11.21
N VAL A 46 -3.35 -1.94 10.29
CA VAL A 46 -3.06 -1.88 8.85
C VAL A 46 -3.30 -0.47 8.30
N ILE A 47 -4.41 0.18 8.66
CA ILE A 47 -4.71 1.56 8.28
C ILE A 47 -3.64 2.51 8.86
N GLY A 48 -3.22 2.31 10.11
CA GLY A 48 -2.17 3.11 10.75
C GLY A 48 -0.81 2.99 10.05
N ILE A 49 -0.39 1.77 9.70
CA ILE A 49 0.84 1.52 8.94
C ILE A 49 0.75 2.18 7.55
N PHE A 50 -0.39 2.03 6.85
CA PHE A 50 -0.58 2.68 5.56
C PHE A 50 -0.50 4.20 5.65
N LEU A 51 -1.14 4.80 6.65
CA LEU A 51 -1.09 6.24 6.86
C LEU A 51 0.35 6.70 7.15
N HIS A 52 1.05 6.02 8.06
CA HIS A 52 2.45 6.33 8.40
C HIS A 52 3.37 6.27 7.17
N VAL A 53 3.36 5.14 6.44
CA VAL A 53 4.18 4.96 5.23
C VAL A 53 3.82 6.00 4.16
N SER A 54 2.53 6.29 3.99
CA SER A 54 2.06 7.31 3.02
C SER A 54 2.57 8.70 3.37
N THR A 55 2.54 9.08 4.65
CA THR A 55 3.08 10.38 5.09
C THR A 55 4.57 10.47 4.84
N THR A 56 5.34 9.41 5.11
CA THR A 56 6.77 9.38 4.78
C THR A 56 6.98 9.54 3.27
N ILE A 57 6.30 8.78 2.40
CA ILE A 57 6.45 8.90 0.94
C ILE A 57 6.08 10.30 0.41
N LEU A 58 5.05 10.92 1.01
CA LEU A 58 4.57 12.25 0.62
C LEU A 58 5.57 13.34 1.01
N PHE A 59 6.23 13.20 2.16
CA PHE A 59 7.14 14.20 2.71
C PHE A 59 8.64 13.91 2.48
N GLU A 60 9.01 12.70 2.04
CA GLU A 60 10.38 12.27 1.71
C GLU A 60 10.92 12.93 0.43
N SER A 61 10.10 13.66 -0.34
CA SER A 61 10.58 14.56 -1.38
C SER A 61 10.66 16.00 -0.88
N SER A 62 11.73 16.34 -0.16
CA SER A 62 12.13 17.75 0.00
C SER A 62 13.65 17.91 0.10
N GLU A 63 14.39 17.46 -0.93
CA GLU A 63 15.60 18.19 -1.31
C GLU A 63 15.15 19.44 -2.11
N GLY A 64 14.92 20.55 -1.40
CA GLY A 64 14.60 21.85 -1.99
C GLY A 64 13.13 22.30 -2.00
N HIS A 65 12.40 22.21 -0.87
CA HIS A 65 11.17 22.98 -0.53
C HIS A 65 10.03 23.12 -1.56
N ARG A 66 10.00 22.33 -2.63
CA ARG A 66 8.87 22.26 -3.56
C ARG A 66 8.10 20.99 -3.26
N PHE A 67 7.07 21.13 -2.43
CA PHE A 67 6.06 20.10 -2.24
C PHE A 67 5.66 19.53 -3.61
N ASN A 68 5.86 18.23 -3.82
CA ASN A 68 5.65 17.62 -5.12
C ASN A 68 4.14 17.50 -5.41
N ALA A 69 3.54 18.60 -5.87
CA ALA A 69 2.12 18.71 -6.18
C ALA A 69 1.65 17.65 -7.18
N TYR A 70 2.55 17.14 -8.03
CA TYR A 70 2.24 16.01 -8.94
C TYR A 70 1.93 14.73 -8.17
N LYS A 71 2.69 14.40 -7.10
CA LYS A 71 2.37 13.25 -6.24
C LYS A 71 1.02 13.44 -5.56
N MET A 72 0.75 14.62 -5.02
CA MET A 72 -0.53 14.91 -4.36
C MET A 72 -1.71 14.83 -5.35
N MET A 73 -1.57 15.36 -6.56
CA MET A 73 -2.58 15.26 -7.61
C MET A 73 -2.82 13.81 -8.04
N SER A 74 -1.78 12.99 -8.18
CA SER A 74 -1.95 11.56 -8.50
C SER A 74 -2.73 10.80 -7.43
N ILE A 75 -2.48 11.09 -6.14
CA ILE A 75 -3.21 10.50 -5.02
C ILE A 75 -4.67 10.97 -5.03
N ALA A 76 -4.89 12.28 -5.22
CA ALA A 76 -6.25 12.85 -5.30
C ALA A 76 -7.06 12.29 -6.48
N ALA A 77 -6.43 12.10 -7.64
CA ALA A 77 -7.05 11.47 -8.80
C ALA A 77 -7.42 10.00 -8.54
N GLY A 78 -6.54 9.24 -7.88
CA GLY A 78 -6.85 7.87 -7.45
C GLY A 78 -8.05 7.80 -6.51
N LEU A 79 -8.11 8.72 -5.54
CA LEU A 79 -9.23 8.83 -4.61
C LEU A 79 -10.54 9.18 -5.33
N ALA A 80 -10.50 10.14 -6.27
CA ALA A 80 -11.66 10.53 -7.06
C ALA A 80 -12.17 9.38 -7.94
N MET A 81 -11.26 8.61 -8.58
CA MET A 81 -11.64 7.44 -9.37
C MET A 81 -12.28 6.34 -8.52
N ALA A 82 -11.73 6.05 -7.33
CA ALA A 82 -12.31 5.06 -6.42
C ALA A 82 -13.71 5.48 -5.95
N GLY A 83 -13.87 6.76 -5.55
CA GLY A 83 -15.17 7.30 -5.12
C GLY A 83 -16.20 7.30 -6.25
N ALA A 84 -15.81 7.68 -7.47
CA ALA A 84 -16.67 7.63 -8.64
C ALA A 84 -17.08 6.19 -8.98
N GLY A 85 -16.14 5.24 -8.90
CA GLY A 85 -16.44 3.81 -9.11
C GLY A 85 -17.44 3.27 -8.08
N MET A 86 -17.30 3.66 -6.81
CA MET A 86 -18.24 3.26 -5.75
C MET A 86 -19.65 3.84 -5.98
N LEU A 87 -19.75 5.09 -6.45
CA LEU A 87 -21.02 5.72 -6.80
C LEU A 87 -21.67 5.09 -8.04
N LEU A 88 -20.88 4.67 -9.02
CA LEU A 88 -21.38 4.03 -10.25
C LEU A 88 -21.83 2.58 -10.04
N MET A 89 -21.18 1.81 -9.15
CA MET A 89 -21.54 0.41 -8.86
C MET A 89 -22.68 0.26 -7.83
N HIS A 90 -23.07 1.35 -7.16
CA HIS A 90 -24.18 1.36 -6.20
C HIS A 90 -25.55 1.68 -6.86
N HIS A 91 -25.57 1.97 -8.16
CA HIS A 91 -26.78 2.05 -9.00
C HIS A 91 -26.89 0.81 -9.89
#